data_AF-A0A2N3JUR6-F1
#
_entry.id   AF-A0A2N3JUR6-F1
#
_cell.length_a   1.000
_cell.length_b   1.000
_cell.length_c   1.000
_cell.angle_alpha   90.00
_cell.angle_beta   90.00
_cell.angle_gamma   90.00
#
_symmetry.space_group_name_H-M   'P 1'
#
loop_
_entity.id
_entity.type
_entity.pdbx_description
1 polymer ?
#
loop_
_entity_poly.entity_id
_entity_poly.type
_entity_poly.pdbx_seq_one_letter_code
_entity_poly.pdbx_strand_id
1 'polypeptide(L)' 'MTLATTTRLPALDTLSDAQLRGAACVWCGGLLLTAAAVDLGARPDPAWPGARWYPRACPGCAEAGT' A
#
# COMPACT_ATOMS: atom_id res chain seq x y z
N MET A 1 16.32 12.97 12.18
CA MET A 1 15.20 12.23 12.79
C MET A 1 14.01 12.41 11.87
N THR A 2 13.75 11.46 10.97
CA THR A 2 12.61 11.53 10.04
C THR A 2 11.33 11.22 10.81
N LEU A 3 10.40 12.18 10.80
CA LEU A 3 9.03 11.96 11.28
C LEU A 3 8.40 10.89 10.39
N ALA A 4 7.99 9.77 10.97
CA ALA A 4 7.21 8.78 10.25
C ALA A 4 5.80 9.37 10.07
N THR A 5 5.46 9.85 8.87
CA THR A 5 4.07 10.13 8.55
C THR A 5 3.30 8.82 8.67
N THR A 6 2.36 8.76 9.60
CA THR A 6 1.47 7.63 9.78
C THR A 6 0.40 7.66 8.68
N THR A 7 0.78 7.32 7.45
CA THR A 7 -0.19 7.22 6.35
C THR A 7 -1.20 6.12 6.67
N ARG A 8 -2.49 6.50 6.77
CA ARG A 8 -3.58 5.55 7.06
C ARG A 8 -3.85 4.70 5.82
N LEU A 9 -3.52 3.42 5.90
CA LEU A 9 -3.81 2.46 4.84
C LEU A 9 -5.31 2.07 4.86
N PRO A 10 -5.91 1.77 3.69
CA PRO A 10 -7.25 1.21 3.61
C PRO A 10 -7.35 -0.14 4.32
N ALA A 11 -8.56 -0.51 4.74
CA ALA A 11 -8.82 -1.82 5.33
C ALA A 11 -8.69 -2.92 4.26
N LEU A 12 -8.07 -4.05 4.61
CA LEU A 12 -7.74 -5.11 3.64
C LEU A 12 -8.96 -5.71 2.92
N ASP A 13 -10.08 -5.82 3.63
CA ASP A 13 -11.36 -6.31 3.12
C ASP A 13 -11.99 -5.40 2.06
N THR A 14 -11.54 -4.16 1.95
CA THR A 14 -11.97 -3.21 0.91
C THR A 14 -11.09 -3.23 -0.33
N LEU A 15 -9.97 -3.95 -0.29
CA LEU A 15 -9.00 -3.99 -1.37
C LEU A 15 -9.31 -5.13 -2.35
N SER A 16 -9.11 -4.84 -3.64
CA SER A 16 -9.05 -5.89 -4.65
C SER A 16 -7.80 -6.75 -4.49
N ASP A 17 -7.85 -7.96 -5.04
CA ASP A 17 -6.71 -8.87 -5.17
C ASP A 17 -5.46 -8.21 -5.76
N ALA A 18 -5.65 -7.31 -6.74
CA ALA A 18 -4.55 -6.59 -7.37
C ALA A 18 -3.89 -5.61 -6.38
N GLN A 19 -4.68 -4.94 -5.54
CA GLN A 19 -4.16 -4.04 -4.51
C GLN A 19 -3.48 -4.81 -3.38
N LEU A 20 -4.06 -5.93 -2.93
CA LEU A 20 -3.47 -6.80 -1.89
C LEU A 20 -2.10 -7.36 -2.31
N ARG A 21 -1.96 -7.75 -3.58
CA ARG A 21 -0.69 -8.20 -4.17
C ARG A 21 0.27 -7.05 -4.50
N GLY A 22 -0.16 -5.81 -4.33
CA GLY A 22 0.60 -4.62 -4.71
C GLY A 22 0.74 -4.42 -6.22
N ALA A 23 -0.03 -5.10 -7.07
CA ALA A 23 -0.06 -4.86 -8.51
C ALA A 23 -0.84 -3.59 -8.88
N ALA A 24 -1.69 -3.10 -7.98
CA ALA A 24 -2.44 -1.87 -8.09
C ALA A 24 -2.19 -0.94 -6.90
N CYS A 25 -2.35 0.36 -7.12
CA CYS A 25 -2.25 1.38 -6.09
C CYS A 25 -3.24 1.09 -4.97
N VAL A 26 -2.74 1.01 -3.74
CA VAL A 26 -3.57 0.68 -2.57
C VAL A 26 -4.74 1.66 -2.40
N TRP A 27 -4.60 2.91 -2.85
CA TRP A 27 -5.68 3.91 -2.76
C TRP A 27 -6.55 3.99 -4.01
N CYS A 28 -5.98 4.27 -5.19
CA CYS A 28 -6.79 4.54 -6.39
C CYS A 28 -7.11 3.31 -7.24
N GLY A 29 -6.54 2.13 -6.92
CA GLY A 29 -6.74 0.90 -7.69
C GLY A 29 -6.10 0.87 -9.08
N GLY A 30 -5.43 1.96 -9.50
CA GLY A 30 -4.71 2.02 -10.76
C GLY A 30 -3.54 1.03 -10.81
N LEU A 31 -3.38 0.31 -11.93
CA LEU A 31 -2.28 -0.63 -12.12
C LEU A 31 -0.93 0.08 -11.98
N LEU A 32 -0.02 -0.56 -11.26
CA LEU A 32 1.30 -0.02 -10.99
C LEU A 32 2.31 -0.55 -12.00
N LEU A 33 3.07 0.37 -12.58
CA LEU A 33 4.31 0.02 -13.26
C LEU A 33 5.37 -0.27 -12.20
N THR A 34 6.04 -1.42 -12.30
CA THR A 34 7.02 -1.87 -11.30
C THR A 34 8.10 -0.82 -11.02
N ALA A 35 8.50 -0.04 -12.04
CA ALA A 35 9.52 1.00 -11.94
C ALA A 35 9.06 2.28 -11.21
N ALA A 36 7.75 2.52 -11.10
CA ALA A 36 7.18 3.76 -10.55
C ALA A 36 6.38 3.54 -9.26
N ALA A 37 6.19 2.29 -8.85
CA ALA A 37 5.47 1.95 -7.63
C ALA A 37 6.27 2.40 -6.40
N VAL A 38 5.63 3.15 -5.51
CA VAL A 38 6.17 3.53 -4.20
C VAL A 38 5.83 2.43 -3.19
N ASP A 39 6.84 1.89 -2.52
CA ASP A 39 6.66 0.92 -1.42
C ASP A 39 6.32 1.67 -0.12
N LEU A 40 5.23 1.30 0.52
CA LEU A 40 4.73 1.91 1.77
C LEU A 40 5.15 1.14 3.04
N GLY A 41 6.06 0.18 2.86
CA GLY A 41 6.59 -0.69 3.89
C GLY A 41 5.70 -1.89 4.19
N ALA A 42 6.32 -2.95 4.70
CA ALA A 42 5.62 -4.15 5.13
C ALA A 42 4.66 -3.86 6.29
N ARG A 43 3.46 -4.46 6.22
CA ARG A 43 2.43 -4.34 7.25
C ARG A 43 1.97 -5.73 7.70
N PRO A 44 1.64 -5.90 8.98
CA PRO A 44 1.05 -7.15 9.44
C PRO A 44 -0.32 -7.33 8.78
N ASP A 45 -0.64 -8.58 8.44
CA ASP A 45 -1.99 -8.96 8.10
C ASP A 45 -2.82 -9.09 9.41
N PRO A 46 -3.93 -8.37 9.57
CA PRO A 46 -4.76 -8.43 10.77
C PRO A 46 -5.50 -9.76 10.93
N ALA A 47 -5.74 -10.49 9.84
CA ALA A 47 -6.40 -11.81 9.87
C ALA A 47 -5.37 -12.94 10.08
N TRP A 48 -4.12 -12.75 9.65
CA TRP A 48 -3.07 -13.77 9.72
C TRP A 48 -1.81 -13.22 10.41
N PRO A 49 -1.62 -13.49 11.71
CA PRO A 49 -0.50 -12.92 12.50
C PRO A 49 0.91 -13.23 11.97
N GLY A 50 1.07 -14.30 11.18
CA GLY A 50 2.33 -14.67 10.55
C GLY A 50 2.51 -14.11 9.14
N ALA A 51 1.47 -13.53 8.54
CA ALA A 51 1.52 -12.98 7.21
C ALA A 51 1.82 -11.49 7.23
N ARG A 52 2.51 -11.04 6.19
CA ARG A 52 2.74 -9.63 5.90
C ARG A 52 2.25 -9.33 4.51
N TRP A 53 1.72 -8.14 4.34
CA TRP A 53 1.38 -7.59 3.05
C TRP A 53 2.22 -6.33 2.80
N TYR A 54 2.44 -6.03 1.52
CA TYR A 54 3.38 -5.02 1.06
C TYR A 54 2.62 -3.99 0.21
N PRO A 55 1.89 -3.05 0.84
CA PRO A 55 1.14 -2.03 0.13
C PRO A 55 2.04 -1.18 -0.76
N ARG A 56 1.60 -0.97 -2.00
CA ARG A 56 2.27 -0.07 -2.95
C ARG A 56 1.31 1.01 -3.44
N ALA A 57 1.85 2.16 -3.80
CA ALA A 57 1.08 3.28 -4.34
C ALA A 57 1.70 3.83 -5.63
N CYS A 58 0.90 4.53 -6.42
CA CYS A 58 1.43 5.39 -7.47
C CYS A 58 2.04 6.65 -6.85
N PRO A 59 2.98 7.33 -7.52
CA PRO A 59 3.63 8.53 -6.99
C PRO A 59 2.62 9.58 -6.53
N GLY A 60 1.60 9.89 -7.34
CA GLY A 60 0.61 10.91 -6.98
C GLY A 60 -0.18 10.61 -5.69
N CYS A 61 -0.55 9.35 -5.44
CA CYS A 61 -1.22 9.00 -4.19
C CYS A 61 -0.25 8.89 -3.01
N ALA A 62 1.02 8.55 -3.25
CA ALA A 62 2.04 8.56 -2.20
C ALA A 62 2.27 9.98 -1.69
N GLU A 63 2.45 10.97 -2.58
CA GLU A 63 2.59 12.39 -2.23
C GLU A 63 1.34 12.95 -1.54
N ALA A 64 0.14 12.51 -1.93
CA ALA A 64 -1.10 12.95 -1.29
C ALA A 64 -1.35 12.32 0.09
N GLY A 65 -0.65 11.21 0.40
CA GLY A 65 -0.77 10.47 1.65
C GLY A 65 0.32 10.77 2.68
N THR A 66 1.29 11.64 2.36
CA THR A 66 2.29 12.19 3.28
C THR A 66 1.79 13.41 4.04
#